data_AF-A0A6A7G0W5-F1
#
_entry.id   AF-A0A6A7G0W5-F1
#
_cell.length_a   1.000
_cell.length_b   1.000
_cell.length_c   1.000
_cell.angle_alpha   90.00
_cell.angle_beta   90.00
_cell.angle_gamma   90.00
#
_symmetry.space_group_name_H-M   'P 1'
#
loop_
_entity.id
_entity.type
_entity.pdbx_description
1 polymer ?
#
loop_
_entity_poly.entity_id
_entity_poly.type
_entity_poly.pdbx_seq_one_letter_code
_entity_poly.pdbx_strand_id
1 'polypeptide(L)'
;MAEKMARRRVKLYALNQDRQWDDRGTGHVTSAYVDRLKGMSLLVRAETDGTPLLESKIHADTAYQKQQGTLIVWSEGENFDLALSFQEKAGCDEIWEKICQV
;
A
#
# COMPACT_ATOMS: atom_id res chain seq x y z
N MET A 1 -4.01 10.75 -19.10
CA MET A 1 -3.75 9.32 -18.75
C MET A 1 -2.48 9.16 -17.90
N ALA A 2 -1.36 9.78 -18.26
CA ALA A 2 -0.10 9.71 -17.50
C ALA A 2 -0.18 10.27 -16.05
N GLU A 3 -0.85 11.39 -15.83
CA GLU A 3 -1.00 12.00 -14.49
C GLU A 3 -1.72 11.05 -13.50
N LYS A 4 -2.72 10.29 -13.97
CA LYS A 4 -3.42 9.30 -13.14
C LYS A 4 -2.55 8.09 -12.82
N MET A 5 -1.49 7.82 -13.60
CA MET A 5 -0.54 6.74 -13.33
C MET A 5 0.46 7.18 -12.26
N ALA A 6 1.03 8.39 -12.41
CA ALA A 6 1.94 8.97 -11.43
C ALA A 6 1.31 9.09 -10.04
N ARG A 7 0.05 9.53 -9.95
CA ARG A 7 -0.67 9.64 -8.68
C ARG A 7 -0.80 8.31 -7.93
N ARG A 8 -0.89 7.19 -8.63
CA ARG A 8 -1.05 5.86 -8.00
C ARG A 8 0.25 5.09 -7.86
N ARG A 9 1.37 5.66 -8.31
CA ARG A 9 2.66 4.99 -8.33
C ARG A 9 3.25 4.92 -6.93
N VAL A 10 3.60 3.71 -6.50
CA VAL A 10 4.12 3.41 -5.16
C VAL A 10 5.30 2.45 -5.25
N LYS A 11 6.21 2.55 -4.29
CA LYS A 11 7.17 1.51 -3.97
C LYS A 11 6.72 0.77 -2.72
N LEU A 12 6.70 -0.56 -2.76
CA LEU A 12 6.37 -1.41 -1.63
C LEU A 12 7.65 -1.78 -0.89
N TYR A 13 7.62 -1.65 0.42
CA TYR A 13 8.69 -2.09 1.30
C TYR A 13 8.18 -3.07 2.35
N ALA A 14 9.05 -4.00 2.76
CA ALA A 14 8.83 -4.88 3.90
C ALA A 14 10.00 -4.76 4.88
N LEU A 15 9.72 -4.71 6.18
CA LEU A 15 10.76 -4.67 7.20
C LEU A 15 11.34 -6.08 7.38
N ASN A 16 12.66 -6.19 7.28
CA ASN A 16 13.36 -7.46 7.44
C ASN A 16 13.84 -7.68 8.89
N GLN A 17 14.47 -8.83 9.14
CA GLN A 17 14.95 -9.22 10.48
C GLN A 17 16.02 -8.29 11.05
N ASP A 18 16.78 -7.62 10.18
CA ASP A 18 17.82 -6.64 10.54
C ASP A 18 17.23 -5.24 10.80
N ARG A 19 15.89 -5.11 10.83
CA ARG A 19 15.16 -3.85 10.93
C ARG A 19 15.48 -2.86 9.81
N GLN A 20 15.73 -3.39 8.61
CA GLN A 20 15.93 -2.61 7.40
C GLN A 20 14.73 -2.81 6.45
N TRP A 21 14.42 -1.78 5.67
CA TRP A 21 13.33 -1.81 4.71
C TRP A 21 13.81 -2.36 3.36
N ASP A 22 13.36 -3.56 3.02
CA ASP A 22 13.64 -4.19 1.73
C ASP A 22 12.68 -3.69 0.66
N ASP A 23 13.21 -3.28 -0.49
CA ASP A 23 12.41 -2.92 -1.66
C ASP A 23 11.79 -4.18 -2.27
N ARG A 24 10.46 -4.23 -2.29
CA ARG A 24 9.67 -5.34 -2.84
C ARG A 24 9.21 -5.08 -4.27
N GLY A 25 9.47 -3.89 -4.80
CA GLY A 25 9.13 -3.49 -6.17
C GLY A 25 8.34 -2.18 -6.25
N THR A 26 8.25 -1.67 -7.47
CA THR A 26 7.45 -0.49 -7.80
C THR A 26 6.20 -0.91 -8.56
N GLY A 27 5.07 -0.29 -8.24
CA GLY A 27 3.77 -0.64 -8.79
C GLY A 27 2.75 0.48 -8.70
N HIS A 28 1.51 0.16 -9.08
CA HIS A 28 0.37 1.05 -8.97
C HIS A 28 -0.61 0.54 -7.92
N VAL A 29 -0.91 1.38 -6.93
CA VAL A 29 -1.86 1.04 -5.86
C VAL A 29 -3.31 1.34 -6.26
N THR A 30 -4.22 0.48 -5.82
CA THR A 30 -5.67 0.69 -5.87
C THR A 30 -6.32 0.15 -4.60
N SER A 31 -7.50 0.66 -4.25
CA SER A 31 -8.36 0.09 -3.20
C SER A 31 -9.63 -0.48 -3.82
N ALA A 32 -9.97 -1.74 -3.54
CA ALA A 32 -11.19 -2.37 -4.04
C ALA A 32 -11.73 -3.41 -3.06
N TYR A 33 -13.03 -3.71 -3.13
CA TYR A 33 -13.59 -4.84 -2.40
C TYR A 33 -13.15 -6.16 -3.04
N VAL A 34 -12.59 -7.06 -2.24
CA VAL A 34 -12.11 -8.36 -2.69
C VAL A 34 -12.96 -9.47 -2.08
N ASP A 35 -13.70 -10.18 -2.94
CA ASP A 35 -14.67 -11.20 -2.52
C ASP A 35 -14.08 -12.35 -1.72
N ARG A 36 -12.84 -12.76 -2.02
CA ARG A 36 -12.15 -13.84 -1.29
C ARG A 36 -11.69 -13.41 0.10
N LEU A 37 -11.41 -12.12 0.31
CA LEU A 37 -11.01 -11.54 1.59
C LEU A 37 -12.20 -10.98 2.38
N LYS A 38 -13.37 -10.87 1.74
CA LYS A 38 -14.61 -10.32 2.33
C LYS A 38 -14.37 -8.95 2.94
N GLY A 39 -13.81 -8.02 2.16
CA GLY A 39 -13.54 -6.66 2.62
C GLY A 39 -12.88 -5.78 1.59
N MET A 40 -12.79 -4.50 1.91
CA MET A 40 -11.95 -3.55 1.19
C MET A 40 -10.48 -3.92 1.37
N SER A 41 -9.71 -3.84 0.28
CA SER A 41 -8.31 -4.26 0.26
C SER A 41 -7.46 -3.28 -0.53
N LEU A 42 -6.18 -3.18 -0.14
CA LEU A 42 -5.12 -2.52 -0.89
C LEU A 42 -4.50 -3.52 -1.87
N LEU A 43 -4.44 -3.12 -3.15
CA LEU A 43 -3.88 -3.92 -4.23
C LEU A 43 -2.74 -3.15 -4.88
N VAL A 44 -1.58 -3.78 -5.05
CA VAL A 44 -0.46 -3.22 -5.82
C VAL A 44 -0.13 -4.13 -6.99
N ARG A 45 -0.11 -3.57 -8.19
CA ARG A 45 0.28 -4.24 -9.44
C ARG A 45 1.65 -3.74 -9.90
N ALA A 46 2.58 -4.64 -10.18
CA ALA A 46 3.93 -4.29 -10.64
C ALA A 46 3.90 -3.48 -11.94
N GLU A 47 4.79 -2.49 -12.08
CA GLU A 47 4.88 -1.71 -13.32
C GLU A 47 5.50 -2.50 -14.48
N THR A 48 6.29 -3.53 -14.17
CA THR A 48 7.05 -4.31 -15.15
C THR A 48 6.17 -5.23 -15.99
N ASP A 49 5.23 -5.94 -15.36
CA ASP A 49 4.45 -6.99 -15.99
C ASP A 49 3.01 -7.10 -15.45
N GLY A 50 2.61 -6.24 -14.52
CA GLY A 50 1.26 -6.26 -13.91
C GLY A 50 1.03 -7.40 -12.90
N THR A 51 2.06 -8.17 -12.56
CA THR A 51 1.97 -9.18 -11.49
C THR A 51 1.58 -8.54 -10.15
N PRO A 52 0.84 -9.25 -9.28
CA PRO A 52 0.48 -8.72 -7.98
C PRO A 52 1.71 -8.64 -7.06
N LEU A 53 1.99 -7.46 -6.51
CA LEU A 53 3.00 -7.24 -5.47
C LEU A 53 2.40 -7.27 -4.06
N LEU A 54 1.15 -6.80 -3.92
CA LEU A 54 0.43 -6.77 -2.65
C LEU A 54 -1.06 -7.03 -2.90
N GLU A 55 -1.63 -7.85 -2.02
CA GLU A 55 -3.06 -7.90 -1.79
C GLU A 55 -3.28 -8.03 -0.28
N SER A 56 -3.67 -6.93 0.36
CA SER A 56 -3.85 -6.83 1.82
C SER A 56 -5.23 -6.30 2.14
N LYS A 57 -5.96 -6.98 3.03
CA LYS A 57 -7.27 -6.51 3.51
C LYS A 57 -7.08 -5.33 4.46
N ILE A 58 -7.93 -4.32 4.33
CA ILE A 58 -7.97 -3.22 5.29
C ILE A 58 -8.72 -3.69 6.53
N HIS A 59 -8.03 -3.70 7.66
CA HIS A 59 -8.51 -4.17 8.95
C HIS A 59 -8.69 -2.97 9.89
N ALA A 60 -9.88 -2.79 10.47
CA ALA A 60 -10.18 -1.65 11.34
C ALA A 60 -9.34 -1.64 12.64
N ASP A 61 -8.87 -2.80 13.06
CA ASP A 61 -7.99 -3.01 14.22
C ASP A 61 -6.50 -2.85 13.88
N THR A 62 -6.14 -2.75 12.60
CA THR A 62 -4.76 -2.48 12.18
C THR A 62 -4.41 -1.01 12.36
N ALA A 63 -3.31 -0.75 13.06
CA ALA A 63 -2.79 0.60 13.28
C ALA A 63 -2.02 1.10 12.05
N TYR A 64 -2.76 1.55 11.02
CA TYR A 64 -2.15 2.26 9.89
C TYR A 64 -1.61 3.62 10.33
N GLN A 65 -0.44 3.98 9.80
CA GLN A 65 0.21 5.26 10.09
C GLN A 65 0.59 5.96 8.81
N LYS A 66 0.17 7.22 8.69
CA LYS A 66 0.63 8.11 7.63
C LYS A 66 1.84 8.90 8.10
N GLN A 67 2.95 8.79 7.38
CA GLN A 67 4.21 9.45 7.71
C GLN A 67 4.66 10.34 6.55
N GLN A 68 5.26 11.49 6.86
CA GLN A 68 5.90 12.40 5.89
C GLN A 68 5.04 12.81 4.68
N GLY A 69 3.71 12.67 4.78
CA GLY A 69 2.75 12.99 3.71
C GLY A 69 2.67 11.98 2.56
N THR A 70 3.68 11.13 2.35
CA THR A 70 3.77 10.19 1.22
C THR A 70 4.03 8.74 1.62
N LEU A 71 4.08 8.42 2.92
CA LEU A 71 4.28 7.06 3.41
C LEU A 71 3.04 6.58 4.17
N ILE A 72 2.64 5.34 3.92
CA ILE A 72 1.68 4.61 4.76
C ILE A 72 2.36 3.35 5.27
N VAL A 73 2.42 3.18 6.58
CA VAL A 73 3.12 2.07 7.28
C VAL A 73 2.12 1.32 8.15
N TRP A 74 2.19 -0.01 8.17
CA TRP A 74 1.37 -0.85 9.05
C TRP A 74 2.02 -2.22 9.29
N SER A 75 1.55 -2.91 10.33
CA SER A 75 1.92 -4.31 10.58
C SER A 75 0.88 -5.24 9.94
N GLU A 76 1.32 -6.05 8.98
CA GLU A 76 0.56 -7.07 8.29
C GLU A 76 0.64 -8.40 9.07
N GLY A 77 -0.08 -8.47 10.20
CA GLY A 77 0.01 -9.59 11.13
C GLY A 77 1.19 -9.48 12.10
N GLU A 78 1.56 -10.59 12.75
CA GLU A 78 2.62 -10.60 13.75
C GLU A 78 4.01 -10.47 13.12
N ASN A 79 4.73 -9.38 13.43
CA ASN A 79 6.11 -9.11 13.03
C ASN A 79 6.35 -8.99 11.51
N PHE A 80 5.35 -8.58 10.74
CA PHE A 80 5.52 -8.35 9.30
C PHE A 80 5.09 -6.93 8.95
N ASP A 81 6.01 -5.98 9.07
CA ASP A 81 5.73 -4.57 8.80
C ASP A 81 5.89 -4.26 7.31
N LEU A 82 4.90 -3.54 6.77
CA LEU A 82 4.85 -3.09 5.39
C LEU A 82 4.80 -1.56 5.31
N ALA A 83 5.36 -1.02 4.23
CA ALA A 83 5.23 0.38 3.89
C ALA A 83 4.94 0.58 2.41
N LEU A 84 4.00 1.47 2.10
CA LEU A 84 3.78 2.03 0.77
C LEU A 84 4.37 3.43 0.72
N SER A 85 5.38 3.62 -0.13
CA SER A 85 5.97 4.92 -0.43
C SER A 85 5.43 5.46 -1.75
N PHE A 86 4.63 6.52 -1.66
CA PHE A 86 3.94 7.12 -2.78
C PHE A 86 4.85 8.13 -3.49
N GLN A 87 4.80 8.12 -4.82
CA GLN A 87 5.46 9.16 -5.60
C GLN A 87 4.82 10.53 -5.40
N GLU A 88 3.50 10.58 -5.21
CA GLU A 88 2.75 11.82 -5.05
C GLU A 88 1.93 11.82 -3.76
N LYS A 89 1.95 12.95 -3.04
CA LYS A 89 1.12 13.15 -1.84
C LYS A 89 -0.37 12.98 -2.10
N ALA A 90 -0.87 13.45 -3.25
CA ALA A 90 -2.28 13.33 -3.60
C ALA A 90 -2.74 11.86 -3.65
N GLY A 91 -1.91 10.96 -4.17
CA GLY A 91 -2.19 9.53 -4.16
C GLY A 91 -2.19 8.92 -2.76
N CYS A 92 -1.25 9.35 -1.92
CA CYS A 92 -1.20 8.95 -0.52
C CYS A 92 -2.45 9.43 0.24
N ASP A 93 -2.87 10.67 0.01
CA ASP A 93 -4.10 11.24 0.57
C ASP A 93 -5.33 10.41 0.16
N GLU A 94 -5.49 10.10 -1.14
CA GLU A 94 -6.62 9.31 -1.65
C GLU A 94 -6.70 7.91 -1.03
N ILE A 95 -5.57 7.18 -0.93
CA ILE A 95 -5.56 5.85 -0.31
C ILE A 95 -5.76 5.93 1.20
N TRP A 96 -5.18 6.93 1.85
CA TRP A 96 -5.37 7.15 3.28
C TRP A 96 -6.83 7.37 3.64
N GLU A 97 -7.55 8.19 2.87
CA GLU A 97 -8.99 8.39 3.04
C GLU A 97 -9.77 7.07 2.92
N LYS A 98 -9.37 6.18 2.01
CA LYS A 98 -10.00 4.86 1.84
C LYS A 98 -9.75 3.94 3.02
N ILE A 99 -8.56 4.00 3.62
CA ILE A 99 -8.25 3.27 4.85
C ILE A 99 -9.12 3.78 6.00
N CYS A 100 -9.22 5.11 6.18
CA CYS A 100 -10.02 5.71 7.26
C CYS A 100 -11.54 5.51 7.11
N GLN A 101 -12.03 5.05 5.95
CA GLN A 101 -13.46 4.77 5.71
C GLN A 101 -13.89 3.35 6.14
N VAL A 102 -12.92 2.47 6.44
CA VAL A 102 -13.16 1.10 6.93
C VAL A 102 -13.16 1.10 8.46
#